data_AF-A0A1W9VP21-F1
#
_entry.id   AF-A0A1W9VP21-F1
#
_cell.length_a   1.000
_cell.length_b   1.000
_cell.length_c   1.000
_cell.angle_alpha   90.00
_cell.angle_beta   90.00
_cell.angle_gamma   90.00
#
_symmetry.space_group_name_H-M   'P 1'
#
loop_
_entity.id
_entity.type
_entity.pdbx_description
1 polymer ?
#
loop_
_entity_poly.entity_id
_entity_poly.type
_entity_poly.pdbx_seq_one_letter_code
_entity_poly.pdbx_strand_id
1 'polypeptide(L)'
;MKRYIFITIEGTTFQPHSDSVIPDVENSQVIGFAEGIDADEAFSTLLNDNSYLQKSSFNEVIAYQLSDDSHQDKKKFYIPK
;
A
#
# COMPACT_ATOMS: atom_id res chain seq x y z
N MET A 1 -10.27 -0.02 17.28
CA MET A 1 -10.49 -0.29 15.85
C MET A 1 -9.29 -1.08 15.36
N LYS A 2 -9.44 -1.88 14.29
CA LYS A 2 -8.34 -2.63 13.69
C LYS A 2 -7.66 -1.75 12.65
N ARG A 3 -6.34 -1.89 12.50
CA ARG A 3 -5.56 -1.17 11.49
C ARG A 3 -5.34 -2.06 10.28
N TYR A 4 -5.40 -1.46 9.11
CA TYR A 4 -5.20 -2.13 7.84
C TYR A 4 -4.16 -1.41 7.00
N ILE A 5 -3.36 -2.18 6.26
CA ILE A 5 -2.60 -1.70 5.12
C ILE A 5 -3.31 -2.14 3.84
N PHE A 6 -3.46 -1.20 2.91
CA PHE A 6 -4.07 -1.43 1.61
C PHE A 6 -2.97 -1.43 0.56
N ILE A 7 -2.90 -2.50 -0.23
CA ILE A 7 -1.91 -2.63 -1.31
C ILE A 7 -2.60 -2.95 -2.63
N THR A 8 -2.01 -2.52 -3.74
CA THR A 8 -2.40 -2.98 -5.08
C THR A 8 -1.26 -3.80 -5.68
N ILE A 9 -1.60 -4.78 -6.53
CA ILE A 9 -0.64 -5.53 -7.36
C ILE A 9 -0.56 -4.97 -8.79
N GLU A 10 -1.35 -3.94 -9.13
CA GLU A 10 -1.37 -3.31 -10.45
C GLU A 10 -0.15 -2.38 -10.69
N GLY A 11 0.82 -2.39 -9.77
CA GLY A 11 1.99 -1.52 -9.80
C GLY A 11 3.18 -2.11 -10.55
N THR A 12 4.00 -1.23 -11.12
CA THR A 12 5.35 -1.55 -11.60
C THR A 12 6.36 -0.57 -11.02
N THR A 13 7.63 -0.99 -10.91
CA THR A 13 8.71 -0.14 -10.39
C THR A 13 9.83 0.03 -11.42
N PHE A 14 10.31 1.27 -11.52
CA PHE A 14 11.55 1.62 -12.19
C PHE A 14 12.62 1.92 -11.12
N GLN A 15 13.84 1.43 -11.32
CA GLN A 15 14.95 1.76 -10.45
C GLN A 15 15.23 3.28 -10.48
N PRO A 16 15.72 3.86 -9.36
CA PRO A 16 16.15 5.24 -9.36
C PRO A 16 17.17 5.50 -10.48
N HIS A 17 16.94 6.55 -11.28
CA HIS A 17 17.76 6.94 -12.43
C HIS A 17 17.73 5.96 -13.63
N SER A 18 16.70 5.12 -13.75
CA SER A 18 16.48 4.31 -14.96
C SER A 18 15.89 5.17 -16.09
N ASP A 19 16.51 5.13 -17.27
CA ASP A 19 15.98 5.69 -18.52
C ASP A 19 15.15 4.66 -19.32
N SER A 20 14.92 3.47 -18.74
CA SER A 20 14.19 2.38 -19.40
C SER A 20 12.71 2.70 -19.54
N VAL A 21 12.13 2.38 -20.69
CA VAL A 21 10.67 2.40 -20.91
C VAL A 21 9.99 1.10 -20.47
N ILE A 22 10.79 0.08 -20.13
CA ILE A 22 10.33 -1.21 -19.60
C ILE A 22 10.60 -1.22 -18.09
N PRO A 23 9.59 -1.52 -17.26
CA PRO A 23 9.78 -1.58 -15.81
C PRO A 23 10.71 -2.71 -15.41
N ASP A 24 11.46 -2.51 -14.33
CA ASP A 24 12.43 -3.48 -13.83
C ASP A 24 11.75 -4.70 -13.20
N VAL A 25 10.65 -4.47 -12.47
CA VAL A 25 9.87 -5.51 -11.79
C VAL A 25 8.40 -5.13 -11.66
N GLU A 26 7.53 -6.13 -11.71
CA GLU A 26 6.18 -6.04 -11.14
C GLU A 26 6.28 -5.86 -9.63
N ASN A 27 5.47 -4.97 -9.05
CA ASN A 27 5.53 -4.70 -7.63
C ASN A 27 4.15 -4.53 -7.01
N SER A 28 4.08 -4.82 -5.72
CA SER A 28 2.95 -4.36 -4.91
C SER A 28 3.24 -2.95 -4.40
N GLN A 29 2.28 -2.06 -4.58
CA GLN A 29 2.36 -0.68 -4.10
C GLN A 29 1.45 -0.50 -2.89
N VAL A 30 1.95 0.20 -1.87
CA VAL A 30 1.13 0.57 -0.72
C VAL A 30 0.25 1.75 -1.11
N ILE A 31 -1.06 1.55 -1.06
CA ILE A 31 -2.07 2.58 -1.36
C ILE A 31 -2.26 3.48 -0.15
N GLY A 32 -2.28 2.90 1.05
CA GLY A 32 -2.39 3.66 2.29
C GLY A 32 -2.68 2.78 3.51
N PHE A 33 -2.91 3.45 4.63
CA PHE A 33 -3.28 2.85 5.90
C PHE A 33 -4.58 3.47 6.39
N ALA A 34 -5.47 2.66 6.96
CA ALA A 34 -6.71 3.14 7.57
C ALA A 34 -7.18 2.22 8.70
N GLU A 35 -8.15 2.70 9.47
CA GLU A 35 -8.70 2.01 10.64
C GLU A 35 -10.22 1.81 10.49
N GLY A 36 -10.72 0.70 11.04
CA GLY A 36 -12.14 0.35 11.04
C GLY A 36 -12.44 -0.83 11.96
N ILE A 37 -13.72 -1.13 12.19
CA ILE A 37 -14.17 -2.33 12.92
C ILE A 37 -13.85 -3.60 12.10
N ASP A 38 -13.91 -3.48 10.78
CA ASP A 38 -13.52 -4.47 9.78
C ASP A 38 -12.85 -3.80 8.56
N ALA A 39 -12.56 -4.60 7.53
CA ALA A 39 -11.87 -4.15 6.34
C ALA A 39 -12.74 -3.20 5.48
N ASP A 40 -14.06 -3.38 5.48
CA ASP A 40 -14.99 -2.59 4.67
C ASP A 40 -15.11 -1.16 5.21
N GLU A 41 -15.23 -1.04 6.54
CA GLU A 41 -15.20 0.27 7.20
C GLU A 41 -13.83 0.94 7.02
N ALA A 42 -12.73 0.20 7.21
CA ALA A 42 -11.40 0.74 7.01
C ALA A 42 -11.15 1.22 5.57
N PHE A 43 -11.69 0.51 4.57
CA PHE A 43 -11.60 0.91 3.17
C PHE A 43 -12.41 2.17 2.89
N SER A 44 -13.60 2.30 3.49
CA SER A 44 -14.41 3.51 3.40
C SER A 44 -13.68 4.72 4.01
N THR A 45 -13.02 4.53 5.16
CA THR A 45 -12.15 5.55 5.77
C THR A 45 -11.01 5.95 4.83
N LEU A 46 -10.31 4.98 4.24
CA LEU A 46 -9.23 5.22 3.29
C LEU A 46 -9.67 6.10 2.11
N LEU A 47 -10.82 5.80 1.50
CA LEU A 47 -11.36 6.55 0.36
C LEU A 47 -11.77 7.99 0.71
N ASN A 48 -12.28 8.21 1.92
CA ASN A 48 -12.65 9.53 2.41
C ASN A 48 -11.43 10.40 2.67
N ASP A 49 -10.39 9.83 3.27
CA ASP A 49 -9.15 10.54 3.61
C ASP A 49 -8.27 10.80 2.37
N ASN A 50 -8.39 9.96 1.34
CA ASN A 50 -7.54 9.98 0.16
C ASN A 50 -8.36 10.14 -1.13
N SER A 51 -8.93 11.33 -1.31
CA SER A 51 -9.76 11.66 -2.49
C SER A 51 -9.09 11.43 -3.86
N TYR A 52 -7.76 11.34 -3.92
CA TYR A 52 -7.02 11.00 -5.14
C TYR A 52 -7.28 9.56 -5.61
N LEU A 53 -7.62 8.64 -4.70
CA LEU A 53 -7.89 7.23 -5.04
C LEU A 53 -9.11 7.11 -5.94
N GLN A 54 -10.11 7.95 -5.74
CA GLN A 54 -11.31 8.00 -6.59
C GLN A 54 -11.01 8.47 -8.02
N LYS A 55 -9.86 9.11 -8.25
CA LYS A 55 -9.38 9.56 -9.56
C LYS A 55 -8.26 8.69 -10.12
N SER A 56 -7.82 7.69 -9.35
CA SER A 56 -6.78 6.77 -9.77
C SER A 56 -7.34 5.75 -10.77
N SER A 57 -6.44 5.11 -11.53
CA SER A 57 -6.79 4.04 -12.47
C SER A 57 -6.68 2.64 -11.86
N PHE A 58 -6.45 2.54 -10.54
CA PHE A 58 -6.40 1.26 -9.84
C PHE A 58 -7.80 0.65 -9.76
N ASN A 59 -7.91 -0.64 -10.04
CA ASN A 59 -9.16 -1.39 -10.02
C ASN A 59 -9.27 -2.30 -8.80
N GLU A 60 -8.15 -2.77 -8.27
CA GLU A 60 -8.09 -3.75 -7.19
C GLU A 60 -7.14 -3.31 -6.07
N VAL A 61 -7.62 -3.43 -4.85
CA VAL A 61 -6.87 -3.17 -3.63
C VAL A 61 -7.13 -4.31 -2.65
N ILE A 62 -6.05 -4.82 -2.07
CA ILE A 62 -6.04 -5.90 -1.09
C ILE A 62 -5.83 -5.30 0.29
N ALA A 63 -6.70 -5.64 1.24
CA ALA A 63 -6.61 -5.23 2.63
C ALA A 63 -5.91 -6.30 3.48
N TYR A 64 -4.87 -5.91 4.20
CA TYR A 64 -4.22 -6.75 5.21
C TYR A 64 -4.39 -6.12 6.59
N GLN A 65 -4.97 -6.88 7.52
CA GLN A 65 -5.05 -6.46 8.91
C GLN A 65 -3.65 -6.52 9.55
N LEU A 66 -3.25 -5.44 10.21
CA LEU A 66 -2.00 -5.38 10.95
C LEU A 66 -2.19 -6.01 12.34
N SER A 67 -1.20 -6.78 12.77
CA SER A 67 -1.22 -7.47 14.06
C SER A 67 -0.77 -6.59 15.24
N ASP A 68 -0.09 -5.48 14.98
CA ASP A 68 0.42 -4.55 15.99
C ASP A 68 -0.01 -3.12 15.67
N ASP A 69 -0.54 -2.43 16.68
CA ASP A 69 -1.01 -1.06 16.61
C ASP A 69 0.13 -0.05 16.74
N SER A 70 1.27 -0.43 17.34
CA SER A 70 2.29 0.52 17.77
C SER A 70 3.31 0.86 16.68
N HIS A 71 3.57 -0.03 15.73
CA HIS A 71 4.63 0.13 14.72
C HIS A 71 6.03 0.44 15.32
N GLN A 72 6.24 0.19 16.62
CA GLN A 72 7.46 0.59 17.33
C GLN A 72 8.60 -0.41 17.10
N ASP A 73 8.28 -1.70 16.91
CA ASP A 73 9.26 -2.76 16.69
C ASP A 73 9.55 -3.00 15.20
N LYS A 74 9.97 -1.94 14.49
CA LYS A 74 10.36 -2.05 13.07
C LYS A 74 11.79 -2.55 12.93
N LYS A 75 11.94 -3.84 12.62
CA LYS A 75 13.23 -4.37 12.13
C LYS A 75 13.41 -4.00 10.66
N LYS A 76 14.50 -3.29 10.37
CA LYS A 76 14.91 -2.96 8.98
C LYS A 76 15.94 -3.99 8.50
N PHE A 77 15.80 -4.39 7.24
CA PHE A 77 16.74 -5.28 6.56
C PHE A 77 17.39 -4.50 5.41
N TYR A 78 18.66 -4.80 5.15
CA TYR A 78 19.42 -4.22 4.05
C TYR A 78 19.90 -5.35 3.15
N ILE A 79 19.69 -5.21 1.85
CA ILE A 79 20.19 -6.17 0.87
C ILE A 79 21.69 -5.94 0.73
N PRO A 80 22.54 -6.96 0.97
CA PRO A 80 23.97 -6.83 0.72
C PRO A 80 24.21 -6.58 -0.78
N LYS A 81 25.07 -5.61 -1.07
CA LYS A 81 25.49 -5.26 -2.43
C LYS A 81 26.87 -5.82 -2.71
#